data_AF-Q0IBU6-F1
#
_entry.id   AF-Q0IBU6-F1
#
_cell.length_a   1.000
_cell.length_b   1.000
_cell.length_c   1.000
_cell.angle_alpha   90.00
_cell.angle_beta   90.00
_cell.angle_gamma   90.00
#
_symmetry.space_group_name_H-M   'P 1'
#
loop_
_entity.id
_entity.type
_entity.pdbx_description
1 polymer ?
#
loop_
_entity_poly.entity_id
_entity_poly.type
_entity_poly.pdbx_seq_one_letter_code
_entity_poly.pdbx_strand_id
1 'polypeptide(L)' 'MQEWTDEFITSAQHELVSMVKDWKYDYGADDKACSAMLLWMVLKLNPEAEIDSTLLQPFDYS' A
#
# COMPACT_ATOMS: atom_id res chain seq x y z
N MET A 1 -9.73 18.74 -4.34
CA MET A 1 -8.78 17.70 -4.77
C MET A 1 -7.43 18.39 -4.77
N GLN A 2 -6.49 17.99 -3.91
CA GLN A 2 -5.12 18.52 -3.99
C GLN A 2 -4.55 18.14 -5.37
N GLU A 3 -3.83 19.06 -6.01
CA GLU A 3 -3.12 18.72 -7.24
C GLU A 3 -2.09 17.63 -6.94
N TRP A 4 -1.98 16.66 -7.85
CA TRP A 4 -0.99 15.59 -7.76
C TRP A 4 0.39 16.14 -8.12
N THR A 5 0.92 16.99 -7.24
CA THR A 5 2.27 17.55 -7.37
C THR A 5 3.30 16.52 -6.92
N ASP A 6 4.54 16.65 -7.39
CA ASP A 6 5.64 15.77 -6.97
C ASP A 6 5.85 15.80 -5.45
N GLU A 7 5.64 16.96 -4.82
CA GLU A 7 5.72 17.13 -3.36
C GLU A 7 4.62 16.35 -2.65
N PHE A 8 3.37 16.45 -3.13
CA PHE A 8 2.25 15.69 -2.59
C PHE A 8 2.49 14.18 -2.72
N ILE A 9 2.93 13.72 -3.90
CA ILE A 9 3.23 12.31 -4.15
C ILE A 9 4.33 11.82 -3.20
N THR A 10 5.38 12.60 -3.02
CA THR A 10 6.50 12.27 -2.12
C THR A 10 6.04 12.16 -0.67
N SER A 11 5.24 13.12 -0.19
CA SER A 11 4.70 13.08 1.17
C SER A 11 3.80 11.87 1.39
N ALA A 12 2.88 11.61 0.45
CA ALA A 12 1.96 10.48 0.51
C ALA A 12 2.71 9.14 0.53
N GLN A 13 3.77 8.99 -0.27
CA GLN A 13 4.62 7.79 -0.24
C GLN A 13 5.32 7.61 1.11
N HIS A 14 5.85 8.69 1.68
CA HIS A 14 6.53 8.62 2.97
C HIS A 14 5.55 8.22 4.10
N GLU A 15 4.36 8.79 4.11
CA GLU A 15 3.29 8.44 5.07
C GLU A 15 2.85 6.98 4.93
N LEU A 16 2.64 6.49 3.71
CA LEU A 16 2.29 5.09 3.46
C LEU A 16 3.38 4.13 3.94
N VAL A 17 4.65 4.44 3.69
CA VAL A 17 5.78 3.63 4.16
C VAL A 17 5.87 3.63 5.69
N SER A 18 5.64 4.78 6.33
CA SER A 18 5.61 4.85 7.80
C SER A 18 4.51 3.98 8.38
N MET A 19 3.29 4.09 7.83
CA MET A 19 2.14 3.31 8.27
C MET A 19 2.39 1.80 8.16
N VAL A 20 3.00 1.33 7.06
CA VAL A 20 3.38 -0.08 6.91
C VAL A 20 4.41 -0.50 7.95
N LYS A 21 5.41 0.35 8.24
CA LYS A 21 6.42 0.04 9.28
C LYS A 21 5.77 -0.09 10.65
N ASP A 22 4.87 0.82 11.00
CA ASP A 22 4.14 0.79 12.26
C ASP A 22 3.31 -0.49 12.35
N TRP A 23 2.65 -0.92 11.26
CA TRP A 23 1.90 -2.17 11.26
C TRP A 23 2.77 -3.41 11.49
N LYS A 24 3.96 -3.46 10.88
CA LYS A 24 4.92 -4.55 11.10
C LYS A 24 5.44 -4.56 12.53
N TYR A 25 5.73 -3.38 13.08
CA TYR A 25 6.29 -3.26 14.42
C TYR A 25 5.26 -3.53 15.52
N ASP A 26 4.08 -2.91 15.44
CA ASP A 26 3.06 -2.97 16.48
C ASP A 26 2.24 -4.27 16.46
N TYR A 27 1.98 -4.82 15.27
CA TYR A 27 1.08 -5.98 15.10
C TYR A 27 1.78 -7.23 14.57
N GLY A 28 3.10 -7.17 14.31
CA GLY A 28 3.83 -8.30 13.72
C GLY A 28 3.31 -8.70 12.34
N ALA A 29 2.68 -7.77 11.61
CA ALA A 29 2.10 -8.04 10.30
C ALA A 29 3.19 -8.43 9.30
N ASP A 30 2.94 -9.45 8.48
CA ASP A 30 3.82 -9.81 7.37
C ASP A 30 3.56 -8.94 6.14
N ASP A 31 4.47 -9.00 5.17
CA ASP A 31 4.38 -8.21 3.93
C ASP A 31 3.08 -8.48 3.17
N LYS A 32 2.59 -9.72 3.22
CA LYS A 32 1.35 -10.13 2.56
C LYS A 32 0.13 -9.47 3.20
N ALA A 33 0.07 -9.43 4.53
CA ALA A 33 -0.99 -8.78 5.28
C ALA A 33 -0.98 -7.25 5.05
N CYS A 34 0.21 -6.63 5.07
CA CYS A 34 0.35 -5.21 4.77
C CYS A 34 -0.13 -4.88 3.34
N SER A 35 0.32 -5.65 2.34
CA SER A 35 -0.11 -5.47 0.94
C SER A 35 -1.62 -5.65 0.79
N ALA A 36 -2.21 -6.67 1.40
CA ALA A 36 -3.66 -6.90 1.35
C ALA A 36 -4.45 -5.72 1.94
N MET A 37 -4.00 -5.14 3.05
CA MET A 37 -4.66 -3.98 3.67
C MET A 37 -4.58 -2.75 2.79
N LEU A 38 -3.41 -2.47 2.20
CA LEU A 38 -3.25 -1.33 1.28
C LEU A 38 -4.13 -1.47 0.04
N LEU A 39 -4.19 -2.66 -0.57
CA LEU A 39 -5.08 -2.91 -1.70
C LEU A 39 -6.55 -2.77 -1.33
N TRP A 40 -6.94 -3.25 -0.15
CA TRP A 40 -8.29 -3.04 0.36
C TRP A 40 -8.62 -1.54 0.52
N MET A 41 -7.68 -0.73 1.03
CA MET A 41 -7.87 0.72 1.13
C MET A 41 -8.01 1.37 -0.25
N VAL A 42 -7.21 0.96 -1.23
CA VAL A 42 -7.33 1.45 -2.62
C VAL A 42 -8.72 1.15 -3.18
N LEU A 43 -9.22 -0.08 -3.03
CA LEU A 43 -10.57 -0.45 -3.49
C LEU A 43 -11.69 0.30 -2.76
N LYS A 44 -11.49 0.66 -1.49
CA LYS A 44 -12.45 1.48 -0.73
C LYS A 44 -12.49 2.93 -1.21
N LEU A 45 -11.34 3.48 -1.61
CA LEU A 45 -11.21 4.86 -2.09
C LEU A 45 -11.61 4.98 -3.57
N ASN A 46 -11.30 3.97 -4.37
CA ASN A 46 -11.64 3.89 -5.78
C ASN A 46 -12.13 2.46 -6.12
N PRO A 47 -13.45 2.22 -6.05
CA PRO A 47 -14.02 0.90 -6.34
C PRO A 47 -13.74 0.37 -7.75
N GLU A 48 -13.50 1.28 -8.70
CA GLU A 48 -13.21 0.95 -10.11
C GLU A 48 -11.71 0.84 -10.38
N ALA A 49 -10.86 0.83 -9.34
CA ALA A 49 -9.43 0.68 -9.51
C ALA A 49 -9.10 -0.71 -10.09
N GLU A 50 -8.49 -0.71 -11.27
CA GLU A 50 -7.88 -1.92 -11.84
C GLU A 50 -6.56 -2.19 -11.11
N ILE A 51 -6.57 -3.20 -10.24
CA ILE A 51 -5.40 -3.64 -9.48
C ILE A 51 -4.89 -4.93 -10.09
N ASP A 52 -3.61 -4.93 -10.49
CA ASP A 52 -2.96 -6.15 -10.94
C ASP A 52 -2.79 -7.13 -9.77
N SER A 53 -3.60 -8.20 -9.78
CA SER A 53 -3.58 -9.25 -8.77
C SER A 53 -2.25 -10.00 -8.66
N THR A 54 -1.37 -9.90 -9.66
CA THR A 54 -0.02 -10.49 -9.60
C THR A 54 0.85 -9.83 -8.52
N LEU A 55 0.54 -8.59 -8.12
CA LEU A 55 1.20 -7.88 -7.01
C LEU A 55 1.00 -8.56 -5.64
N LEU A 56 0.06 -9.50 -5.53
CA LEU A 56 -0.21 -10.29 -4.32
C LEU A 56 0.45 -11.67 -4.34
N GLN A 57 1.08 -12.06 -5.45
CA GLN A 57 1.79 -13.32 -5.52
C GLN A 57 3.05 -13.22 -4.64
N PRO A 58 3.41 -14.29 -3.91
CA PRO A 58 4.72 -14.34 -3.27
C PRO A 58 5.76 -14.07 -4.35
N PHE A 59 6.68 -13.14 -4.12
CA PHE A 59 7.88 -13.05 -4.94
C PHE A 59 8.62 -14.38 -4.74
N ASP A 60 8.43 -15.33 -5.65
CA ASP A 60 9.27 -16.52 -5.75
C ASP A 60 10.68 -16.02 -6.12
N TYR A 61 11.46 -15.68 -5.11
CA TYR A 61 12.90 -15.52 -5.24
C TYR A 61 13.46 -16.92 -5.50
N SER A 62 13.62 -17.25 -6.78
CA SER A 62 14.48 -18.36 -7.24
C SER A 62 15.94 -17.93 -7.20
#